data_AF-A0A965CZ83-F1
#
_entry.id   AF-A0A965CZ83-F1
#
_cell.length_a   1.000
_cell.length_b   1.000
_cell.length_c   1.000
_cell.angle_alpha   90.00
_cell.angle_beta   90.00
_cell.angle_gamma   90.00
#
_symmetry.space_group_name_H-M   'P 1'
#
loop_
_entity.id
_entity.type
_entity.pdbx_description
1 polymer ?
#
loop_
_entity_poly.entity_id
_entity_poly.type
_entity_poly.pdbx_seq_one_letter_code
_entity_poly.pdbx_strand_id
1 'polypeptide(L)'
;MALGADWCNSARGFMFALGCIQSRACHTDFCPTGVATQDKLRQRALVVPDKAQRVQQFHRNTMESLAELIGAAGLTHPGQVRPELLMMRDATGQAVPMSRQLPTLAEGVLLNDTLDANALPEPFKSYWQRARVEAFGLA
;
A
#
# COMPACT_ATOMS: atom_id res chain seq x y z
N MET A 1 3.12 5.90 -1.88
CA MET A 1 3.53 7.07 -2.68
C MET A 1 4.97 6.97 -3.13
N ALA A 2 5.97 6.77 -2.24
CA ALA A 2 7.37 6.54 -2.66
C ALA A 2 7.57 5.37 -3.62
N LEU A 3 6.95 4.21 -3.37
CA LEU A 3 6.98 3.06 -4.27
C LEU A 3 6.00 3.17 -5.47
N GLY A 4 5.36 4.33 -5.66
CA GLY A 4 4.43 4.59 -6.76
C GLY A 4 2.95 4.37 -6.47
N ALA A 5 2.56 3.88 -5.28
CA ALA A 5 1.14 3.73 -4.92
C ALA A 5 0.49 5.06 -4.49
N ASP A 6 -0.65 5.43 -5.06
CA ASP A 6 -1.41 6.65 -4.67
C ASP A 6 -2.10 6.52 -3.31
N TRP A 7 -2.44 5.29 -2.93
CA TRP A 7 -3.15 4.96 -1.70
C TRP A 7 -2.85 3.54 -1.24
N CYS A 8 -3.10 3.26 0.04
CA CYS A 8 -2.92 1.95 0.64
C CYS A 8 -4.19 1.55 1.41
N ASN A 9 -4.63 0.31 1.22
CA ASN A 9 -5.77 -0.25 1.94
C ASN A 9 -5.30 -1.16 3.07
N SER A 10 -5.96 -1.07 4.22
CA SER A 10 -5.73 -1.98 5.35
C SER A 10 -7.00 -2.78 5.60
N ALA A 11 -6.94 -4.11 5.46
CA ALA A 11 -8.05 -4.98 5.84
C ALA A 11 -7.82 -5.54 7.25
N ARG A 12 -6.63 -6.09 7.49
CA ARG A 12 -6.32 -6.82 8.73
C ARG A 12 -6.37 -5.94 9.98
N GLY A 13 -5.88 -4.70 9.87
CA GLY A 13 -5.95 -3.71 10.95
C GLY A 13 -7.39 -3.39 11.33
N PHE A 14 -8.25 -3.16 10.33
CA PHE A 14 -9.67 -2.94 10.53
C PHE A 14 -10.39 -4.17 11.10
N MET A 15 -10.02 -5.39 10.70
CA MET A 15 -10.55 -6.61 11.34
C MET A 15 -10.19 -6.67 12.83
N PHE A 16 -8.97 -6.26 13.23
CA PHE A 16 -8.61 -6.19 14.65
C PHE A 16 -9.41 -5.12 15.40
N ALA A 17 -9.54 -3.92 14.82
CA ALA A 17 -10.34 -2.84 15.37
C ALA A 17 -11.81 -3.26 15.56
N LEU A 18 -12.34 -4.03 14.61
CA LEU A 18 -13.68 -4.62 14.68
C LEU A 18 -13.78 -5.68 15.81
N GLY A 19 -12.74 -6.49 16.02
CA GLY A 19 -12.69 -7.47 17.12
C GLY A 19 -12.17 -8.85 16.73
N CYS A 20 -11.48 -9.01 15.60
CA CYS A 20 -10.79 -10.25 15.27
C CYS A 20 -9.64 -10.50 16.26
N ILE A 21 -9.55 -11.72 16.78
CA ILE A 21 -8.53 -12.14 17.76
C ILE A 21 -7.54 -13.15 17.18
N GLN A 22 -7.47 -13.27 15.84
CA GLN A 22 -6.62 -14.27 15.17
C GLN A 22 -6.88 -15.72 15.57
N SER A 23 -8.14 -16.11 15.77
CA SER A 23 -8.47 -17.53 16.04
C SER A 23 -8.12 -18.47 14.89
N ARG A 24 -7.90 -17.94 13.67
CA ARG A 24 -7.67 -18.69 12.42
C ARG A 24 -8.79 -19.66 12.04
N ALA A 25 -9.97 -19.51 12.65
CA ALA A 25 -11.18 -20.28 12.36
C ALA A 25 -12.06 -19.65 11.27
N CYS A 26 -11.55 -18.68 10.50
CA CYS A 26 -12.36 -17.89 9.56
C CYS A 26 -13.02 -18.75 8.45
N HIS A 27 -12.38 -19.86 8.08
CA HIS A 27 -12.83 -20.76 7.01
C HIS A 27 -13.80 -21.84 7.48
N THR A 28 -13.96 -22.01 8.80
CA THR A 28 -14.78 -23.08 9.37
C THR A 28 -16.18 -22.62 9.73
N ASP A 29 -16.50 -21.34 9.51
CA ASP A 29 -17.71 -20.66 9.98
C ASP A 29 -17.81 -20.49 11.52
N PHE A 30 -16.83 -20.97 12.29
CA PHE A 30 -16.82 -20.92 13.76
C PHE A 30 -16.06 -19.71 14.34
N CYS A 31 -16.06 -18.57 13.66
CA CYS A 31 -15.40 -17.36 14.19
C CYS A 31 -16.00 -16.97 15.56
N PRO A 32 -15.20 -16.96 16.65
CA PRO A 32 -15.73 -16.75 17.99
C PRO A 32 -16.18 -15.30 18.26
N THR A 33 -15.72 -14.35 17.44
CA THR A 33 -16.04 -12.92 17.60
C THR A 33 -17.04 -12.41 16.58
N GLY A 34 -17.64 -13.30 15.78
CA GLY A 34 -18.68 -12.94 14.82
C GLY A 34 -18.18 -12.23 13.55
N VAL A 35 -16.87 -11.98 13.42
CA VAL A 35 -16.28 -11.21 12.29
C VAL A 35 -16.36 -11.96 10.96
N ALA A 36 -16.10 -13.28 10.96
CA ALA A 36 -16.04 -14.10 9.75
C ALA A 36 -16.89 -15.36 9.92
N THR A 37 -18.21 -15.19 9.89
CA THR A 37 -19.20 -16.27 10.04
C THR A 37 -20.53 -15.87 9.43
N GLN A 38 -21.29 -16.84 8.93
CA GLN A 38 -22.68 -16.72 8.49
C GLN A 38 -23.68 -17.14 9.59
N ASP A 39 -23.20 -17.68 10.71
CA ASP A 39 -24.01 -18.02 11.88
C ASP A 39 -24.56 -16.76 12.55
N LYS A 40 -25.90 -16.60 12.50
CA LYS A 40 -26.62 -15.46 13.07
C LYS A 40 -26.43 -15.32 14.59
N LEU A 41 -26.20 -16.41 15.33
CA LEU A 41 -25.96 -16.33 16.77
C LEU A 41 -24.58 -15.73 17.06
N ARG A 42 -23.56 -16.11 16.27
CA ARG A 42 -22.19 -15.59 16.41
C ARG A 42 -22.09 -14.14 15.95
N GLN A 43 -22.79 -13.77 14.88
CA GLN A 43 -22.83 -12.37 14.39
C GLN A 43 -23.38 -11.39 15.43
N ARG A 44 -24.15 -11.84 16.44
CA ARG A 44 -24.60 -10.98 17.57
C ARG A 44 -23.45 -10.38 18.37
N ALA A 45 -22.24 -10.95 18.29
CA ALA A 45 -21.04 -10.36 18.88
C ALA A 45 -20.62 -9.03 18.21
N LEU A 46 -21.09 -8.76 16.98
CA LEU A 46 -20.87 -7.50 16.26
C LEU A 46 -21.91 -6.45 16.66
N VAL A 47 -21.80 -5.93 17.89
CA VAL A 47 -22.64 -4.83 18.37
C VAL A 47 -22.29 -3.54 17.60
N VAL A 48 -23.04 -3.24 16.54
CA VAL A 48 -22.70 -2.19 15.55
C VAL A 48 -22.36 -0.84 16.18
N PRO A 49 -23.15 -0.28 17.12
CA PRO A 49 -22.82 1.03 17.71
C PRO A 49 -21.45 1.08 18.41
N ASP A 50 -21.07 0.00 19.11
CA ASP A 50 -19.77 -0.13 19.77
C ASP A 50 -18.64 -0.35 18.75
N LYS A 51 -18.83 -1.33 17.85
CA LYS A 51 -17.78 -1.73 16.91
C LYS A 51 -17.48 -0.64 15.86
N ALA A 52 -18.48 0.11 15.43
CA ALA A 52 -18.30 1.23 14.51
C ALA A 52 -17.41 2.32 15.12
N GLN A 53 -17.63 2.67 16.40
CA GLN A 53 -16.79 3.65 17.09
C GLN A 53 -15.34 3.18 17.16
N ARG A 54 -15.08 1.91 17.49
CA ARG A 54 -13.72 1.34 17.53
C ARG A 54 -13.02 1.42 16.17
N VAL A 55 -13.73 1.08 15.10
CA VAL A 55 -13.24 1.19 13.72
C VAL A 55 -12.93 2.63 13.34
N GLN A 56 -13.82 3.58 13.68
CA GLN A 56 -13.61 5.00 13.45
C GLN A 56 -12.36 5.51 14.17
N GLN A 57 -12.19 5.18 15.46
CA GLN A 57 -11.01 5.60 16.22
C GLN A 57 -9.72 5.01 15.66
N PHE A 58 -9.74 3.74 15.25
CA PHE A 58 -8.59 3.12 14.60
C PHE A 58 -8.18 3.88 13.33
N HIS A 59 -9.16 4.22 12.48
CA HIS A 59 -8.86 4.99 11.26
C HIS A 59 -8.33 6.39 11.57
N ARG A 60 -9.00 7.12 12.49
CA ARG A 60 -8.59 8.47 12.89
C ARG A 60 -7.16 8.48 13.43
N ASN A 61 -6.84 7.60 14.39
CA ASN A 61 -5.52 7.53 14.97
C ASN A 61 -4.47 7.09 13.94
N THR A 62 -4.83 6.24 12.96
CA THR A 62 -3.94 5.89 11.84
C THR A 62 -3.60 7.12 10.99
N MET A 63 -4.59 7.97 10.71
CA MET A 63 -4.39 9.22 9.95
C MET A 63 -3.57 10.24 10.75
N GLU A 64 -3.81 10.36 12.06
CA GLU A 64 -3.01 11.19 12.96
C GLU A 64 -1.54 10.75 12.97
N SER A 65 -1.25 9.46 13.18
CA SER A 65 0.12 8.94 13.13
C SER A 65 0.78 9.12 11.75
N LEU A 66 0.02 8.99 10.66
CA LEU A 66 0.53 9.29 9.33
C LEU A 66 0.93 10.77 9.23
N ALA A 67 0.08 11.69 9.66
CA ALA A 67 0.37 13.12 9.63
C ALA A 67 1.60 13.49 10.47
N GLU A 68 1.75 12.90 11.67
CA GLU A 68 2.94 13.07 12.51
C GLU A 68 4.22 12.62 11.80
N LEU A 69 4.20 11.44 11.17
CA LEU A 69 5.36 10.93 10.42
C LEU A 69 5.72 11.82 9.23
N ILE A 70 4.72 12.32 8.50
CA ILE A 70 4.91 13.23 7.37
C ILE A 70 5.50 14.56 7.85
N GLY A 71 4.95 15.15 8.92
CA GLY A 71 5.49 16.37 9.52
C GLY A 71 6.91 16.20 10.06
N ALA A 72 7.19 15.07 10.72
CA ALA A 72 8.52 14.74 11.23
C ALA A 72 9.57 14.59 10.11
N ALA A 73 9.15 14.14 8.93
CA ALA A 73 9.99 14.08 7.73
C ALA A 73 10.16 15.45 7.03
N GLY A 74 9.56 16.53 7.57
CA GLY A 74 9.60 17.87 6.96
C GLY A 74 8.70 18.02 5.73
N LEU A 75 7.74 17.11 5.56
CA LEU A 75 6.81 17.10 4.44
C LEU A 75 5.45 17.66 4.87
N THR A 76 4.67 18.10 3.87
CA THR A 76 3.32 18.65 4.07
C THR A 76 2.22 17.73 3.58
N HIS A 77 2.56 16.79 2.69
CA HIS A 77 1.61 15.84 2.13
C HIS A 77 2.29 14.48 1.92
N PRO A 78 1.65 13.35 2.23
CA PRO A 78 2.26 12.03 2.06
C PRO A 78 2.63 11.70 0.59
N GLY A 79 2.11 12.45 -0.39
CA GLY A 79 2.52 12.36 -1.80
C GLY A 79 3.90 12.91 -2.12
N GLN A 80 4.47 13.65 -1.19
CA GLN A 80 5.85 14.12 -1.27
C GLN A 80 6.84 13.07 -0.78
N VAL A 81 6.38 11.94 -0.21
CA VAL A 81 7.26 10.85 0.19
C VAL A 81 7.78 10.18 -1.07
N ARG A 82 9.04 10.46 -1.41
CA ARG A 82 9.73 9.91 -2.58
C ARG A 82 10.75 8.83 -2.19
N PRO A 83 11.21 7.97 -3.12
CA PRO A 83 12.21 6.93 -2.83
C PRO A 83 13.51 7.44 -2.20
N GLU A 84 13.90 8.69 -2.44
CA GLU A 84 15.12 9.27 -1.86
C GLU A 84 15.02 9.44 -0.33
N LEU A 85 13.81 9.51 0.22
CA LEU A 85 13.55 9.69 1.65
C LEU A 85 13.45 8.36 2.41
N LEU A 86 13.44 7.23 1.70
CA LEU A 86 13.36 5.89 2.30
C LEU A 86 14.71 5.20 2.25
N MET A 87 15.27 4.91 3.43
CA MET A 87 16.51 4.15 3.55
C MET A 87 16.21 2.65 3.59
N MET A 88 16.95 1.89 2.79
CA MET A 88 16.90 0.42 2.77
C MET A 88 18.30 -0.16 2.92
N ARG A 89 18.39 -1.44 3.25
CA ARG A 89 19.67 -2.17 3.24
C ARG A 89 19.88 -2.81 1.89
N ASP A 90 21.05 -2.63 1.32
CA ASP A 90 21.44 -3.35 0.12
C ASP A 90 21.87 -4.80 0.42
N ALA A 91 22.29 -5.54 -0.61
CA ALA A 91 22.76 -6.92 -0.49
C ALA A 91 23.99 -7.08 0.42
N THR A 92 24.74 -6.00 0.67
CA THR A 92 25.89 -5.96 1.58
C THR A 92 25.51 -5.52 3.00
N GLY A 93 24.23 -5.18 3.23
CA GLY A 93 23.71 -4.68 4.49
C GLY A 93 23.90 -3.18 4.71
N GLN A 94 24.48 -2.46 3.74
CA GLN A 94 24.72 -1.02 3.81
C GLN A 94 23.40 -0.26 3.64
N ALA A 95 23.20 0.77 4.48
CA ALA A 95 22.05 1.66 4.35
C ALA A 95 22.23 2.57 3.13
N VAL A 96 21.31 2.46 2.17
CA VAL A 96 21.28 3.28 0.95
C VAL A 96 19.87 3.82 0.73
N PRO A 97 19.72 4.99 0.08
CA PRO A 97 18.40 5.46 -0.36
C PRO A 97 17.79 4.48 -1.35
N MET A 98 16.48 4.27 -1.25
CA MET A 98 15.74 3.36 -2.13
C MET A 98 15.80 3.77 -3.60
N SER A 99 15.91 5.07 -3.89
CA SER A 99 16.10 5.60 -5.25
C SER A 99 17.33 5.02 -5.97
N ARG A 100 18.34 4.50 -5.25
CA ARG A 100 19.51 3.87 -5.87
C ARG A 100 19.19 2.54 -6.54
N GLN A 101 18.14 1.85 -6.06
CA GLN A 101 17.75 0.52 -6.54
C GLN A 101 16.44 0.53 -7.32
N LEU A 102 15.64 1.60 -7.19
CA LEU A 102 14.37 1.75 -7.89
C LEU A 102 14.53 2.70 -9.08
N PRO A 103 14.59 2.20 -10.33
CA PRO A 103 14.55 3.07 -11.50
C PRO A 103 13.20 3.80 -11.53
N THR A 104 13.25 5.12 -11.74
CA THR A 104 12.06 5.97 -11.83
C THR A 104 12.02 6.67 -13.17
N LEU A 105 10.82 7.07 -13.57
CA LEU A 105 10.58 7.87 -14.76
C LEU A 105 10.00 9.21 -14.34
N ALA A 106 10.30 10.25 -15.13
CA ALA A 106 9.60 11.52 -14.98
C ALA A 106 8.12 11.34 -15.33
N GLU A 107 7.26 12.09 -14.63
CA GLU A 107 5.83 12.08 -14.89
C GLU A 107 5.54 12.42 -16.35
N GLY A 108 4.64 11.66 -16.98
CA GLY A 108 4.24 11.86 -18.37
C GLY A 108 5.30 11.54 -19.43
N VAL A 109 6.51 11.10 -19.07
CA VAL A 109 7.59 10.87 -20.05
C VAL A 109 7.20 9.87 -21.14
N LEU A 110 6.41 8.85 -20.79
CA LEU A 110 5.93 7.81 -21.70
C LEU A 110 4.81 8.28 -22.64
N LEU A 111 4.24 9.46 -22.40
CA LEU A 111 3.21 10.07 -23.25
C LEU A 111 3.82 10.99 -24.31
N ASN A 112 5.14 11.21 -24.27
CA ASN A 112 5.81 12.08 -25.23
C ASN A 112 6.10 11.34 -26.54
N ASP A 113 5.47 11.77 -27.63
CA ASP A 113 5.66 11.19 -28.97
C ASP A 113 7.10 11.31 -29.49
N THR A 114 7.89 12.25 -28.97
CA THR A 114 9.30 12.42 -29.34
C THR A 114 10.26 11.69 -28.39
N LEU A 115 9.76 10.83 -27.51
CA LEU A 115 10.59 10.08 -26.58
C LEU A 115 11.54 9.13 -27.31
N ASP A 116 12.84 9.27 -27.08
CA ASP A 116 13.79 8.22 -27.41
C ASP A 116 13.70 7.10 -26.35
N ALA A 117 13.08 5.99 -26.71
CA ALA A 117 12.97 4.82 -25.85
C ALA A 117 14.33 4.27 -25.39
N ASN A 118 15.42 4.51 -26.14
CA ASN A 118 16.76 4.06 -25.76
C ASN A 118 17.40 4.91 -24.65
N ALA A 119 16.86 6.11 -24.40
CA ALA A 119 17.27 7.00 -23.33
C ALA A 119 16.59 6.68 -21.98
N LEU A 120 15.59 5.78 -21.98
CA LEU A 120 14.96 5.32 -20.75
C LEU A 120 15.93 4.47 -19.92
N PRO A 121 15.84 4.50 -18.58
CA PRO A 121 16.55 3.54 -17.73
C PRO A 121 15.97 2.13 -17.90
N GLU A 122 16.79 1.12 -17.66
CA GLU A 122 16.26 -0.24 -17.47
C GLU A 122 15.41 -0.31 -16.19
N PRO A 123 14.33 -1.12 -16.15
CA PRO A 123 13.91 -2.04 -17.21
C PRO A 123 12.97 -1.40 -18.26
N PHE A 124 12.63 -0.12 -18.12
CA PHE A 124 11.65 0.55 -18.98
C PHE A 124 12.10 0.57 -20.44
N LYS A 125 13.38 0.79 -20.70
CA LYS A 125 13.96 0.71 -22.05
C LYS A 125 13.64 -0.61 -22.76
N SER A 126 13.94 -1.75 -22.11
CA SER A 126 13.73 -3.08 -22.70
C SER A 126 12.26 -3.42 -22.93
N TYR A 127 11.35 -2.90 -22.10
CA TYR A 127 9.94 -3.24 -22.17
C TYR A 127 9.10 -2.26 -23.00
N TRP A 128 9.45 -0.97 -23.01
CA TRP A 128 8.63 0.06 -23.64
C TRP A 128 8.46 -0.13 -25.14
N GLN A 129 9.55 -0.47 -25.86
CA GLN A 129 9.50 -0.72 -27.30
C GLN A 129 8.62 -1.92 -27.69
N ARG A 130 8.41 -2.86 -26.77
CA ARG A 130 7.61 -4.07 -26.97
C ARG A 130 6.18 -3.92 -26.45
N ALA A 131 5.90 -2.89 -25.66
CA ALA A 131 4.59 -2.65 -25.08
C ALA A 131 3.58 -2.33 -26.19
N ARG A 132 2.42 -2.99 -26.16
CA ARG A 132 1.31 -2.75 -27.08
C ARG A 132 0.04 -2.53 -26.28
N VAL A 133 -0.79 -1.58 -26.72
CA VAL A 133 -2.06 -1.28 -26.02
C VAL A 133 -3.09 -2.38 -26.25
N GLU A 134 -2.95 -3.15 -27.33
CA GLU A 134 -3.87 -4.21 -27.73
C GLU A 134 -3.56 -5.58 -27.12
N ALA A 135 -2.38 -5.76 -26.52
CA ALA A 135 -1.94 -7.06 -26.02
C ALA A 135 -1.07 -6.92 -24.76
N PHE A 136 -1.48 -7.61 -23.69
CA PHE A 136 -0.69 -7.73 -22.46
C PHE A 136 0.17 -8.99 -22.53
N GLY A 137 1.48 -8.83 -22.70
CA GLY A 137 2.43 -9.95 -22.70
C GLY A 137 3.81 -9.57 -23.20
N LEU A 138 4.81 -10.40 -22.88
CA LEU A 138 6.12 -10.35 -23.50
C LEU A 138 6.07 -11.25 -24.73
N ALA A 139 5.95 -10.65 -25.92
CA ALA A 139 6.03 -11.38 -27.19
C ALA A 139 7.37 -12.08 -27.36
#